data_AF-A0A1F8SAL7-F1
#
_entry.id   AF-A0A1F8SAL7-F1
#
_cell.length_a   1.000
_cell.length_b   1.000
_cell.length_c   1.000
_cell.angle_alpha   90.00
_cell.angle_beta   90.00
_cell.angle_gamma   90.00
#
_symmetry.space_group_name_H-M   'P 1'
#
loop_
_entity.id
_entity.type
_entity.pdbx_description
1 polymer ?
#
loop_
_entity_poly.entity_id
_entity_poly.type
_entity_poly.pdbx_seq_one_letter_code
_entity_poly.pdbx_strand_id
1 'polypeptide(L)'
;MSSPIDVDVRRITPEGLVSWLETMSTAFLARPDVGRIAENLGPYYDFERTWGAFDGRVVGTLRSWATEITVPGGALVPASAVAGVTVLPSHRRRGLLRRMIAAEHEAARARGESLGLLYASEASIYGRFGYGVGVTECDLTLDTRSTGFVEAAGAGGVTLAPIEDATVQLIRNVYDRFRRAGVGQIRRRDHSFSTALGLIEIGWSPPWKGWVAIHRDAAGTPDGYVQYGADQKWEHGQPRSIVKVDDLIALTDEAYDALWRFVADLDLVAMVQAERRSPFERLPWILTNARALRLEGVGDGLWVSLLDVPAALAARAYERSGDVVIEVVDPEPGPGRTRIHLEAGPDGAACATTTRAPDLTLHADALGAAYLGGTALRQAVLPRGFEEHRPGALAEADALLRTLDPPRCHTFFGAPSPDTAGGPSVSGPSRASPSPRRRQKRTRPRSSRRRGPPPRRALPGQGRRGAQDPARGPRSRRRVPPRRRPGRRSRPADRGQPTQR
;
A
#
# COMPACT_ATOMS: atom_id res chain seq x y z
N MET A 1 -16.97 -42.05 15.51
CA MET A 1 -16.12 -40.89 15.84
C MET A 1 -14.84 -41.03 15.04
N SER A 2 -14.66 -40.27 13.96
CA SER A 2 -13.43 -40.33 13.17
C SER A 2 -12.30 -39.73 14.01
N SER A 3 -11.18 -40.45 14.15
CA SER A 3 -9.97 -39.91 14.76
C SER A 3 -9.65 -38.54 14.18
N PRO A 4 -9.16 -37.57 14.97
CA PRO A 4 -8.72 -36.30 14.42
C PRO A 4 -7.66 -36.61 13.37
N ILE A 5 -7.97 -36.31 12.09
CA ILE A 5 -7.00 -36.46 11.01
C ILE A 5 -5.84 -35.55 11.38
N ASP A 6 -4.70 -36.16 11.70
CA ASP A 6 -3.48 -35.44 12.02
C ASP A 6 -3.08 -34.66 10.78
N VAL A 7 -3.04 -33.35 10.89
CA VAL A 7 -2.65 -32.49 9.78
C VAL A 7 -1.22 -32.08 10.03
N ASP A 8 -0.32 -32.45 9.14
CA ASP A 8 1.10 -32.10 9.22
C ASP A 8 1.36 -30.74 8.52
N VAL A 9 2.26 -29.92 9.06
CA VAL A 9 2.66 -28.65 8.43
C VAL A 9 4.15 -28.74 8.13
N ARG A 10 4.49 -28.74 6.84
CA ARG A 10 5.84 -28.91 6.35
C ARG A 10 6.05 -28.25 4.99
N ARG A 11 7.30 -28.17 4.54
CA ARG A 11 7.64 -27.73 3.18
C ARG A 11 7.11 -28.71 2.14
N ILE A 12 6.74 -28.18 0.97
CA ILE A 12 6.41 -29.01 -0.19
C ILE A 12 7.69 -29.43 -0.93
N THR A 13 7.61 -30.51 -1.69
CA THR A 13 8.64 -30.88 -2.67
C THR A 13 8.25 -30.36 -4.06
N PRO A 14 9.17 -30.33 -5.03
CA PRO A 14 8.84 -29.94 -6.41
C PRO A 14 7.67 -30.73 -7.01
N GLU A 15 7.59 -32.03 -6.72
CA GLU A 15 6.52 -32.91 -7.21
C GLU A 15 5.14 -32.53 -6.63
N GLY A 16 5.13 -31.86 -5.47
CA GLY A 16 3.92 -31.39 -4.80
C GLY A 16 3.37 -30.06 -5.33
N LEU A 17 4.08 -29.37 -6.24
CA LEU A 17 3.75 -28.02 -6.67
C LEU A 17 2.37 -27.93 -7.32
N VAL A 18 2.02 -28.87 -8.20
CA VAL A 18 0.71 -28.88 -8.88
C VAL A 18 -0.44 -28.99 -7.87
N SER A 19 -0.36 -29.95 -6.94
CA SER A 19 -1.38 -30.12 -5.88
C SER A 19 -1.48 -28.90 -4.95
N TRP A 20 -0.34 -28.26 -4.68
CA TRP A 20 -0.31 -27.01 -3.92
C TRP A 20 -1.01 -25.87 -4.67
N LEU A 21 -0.74 -25.71 -5.97
CA LEU A 21 -1.39 -24.72 -6.84
C LEU A 21 -2.90 -24.96 -6.98
N GLU A 22 -3.34 -26.22 -7.10
CA GLU A 22 -4.76 -26.59 -7.11
C GLU A 22 -5.47 -26.18 -5.82
N THR A 23 -4.82 -26.44 -4.68
CA THR A 23 -5.35 -26.08 -3.36
C THR A 23 -5.47 -24.57 -3.23
N MET A 24 -4.42 -23.83 -3.59
CA MET A 24 -4.41 -22.38 -3.57
C MET A 24 -5.49 -21.80 -4.49
N SER A 25 -5.58 -22.27 -5.73
CA SER A 25 -6.57 -21.84 -6.72
C SER A 25 -7.99 -22.06 -6.23
N THR A 26 -8.26 -23.25 -5.68
CA THR A 26 -9.57 -23.61 -5.13
C THR A 26 -10.00 -22.65 -4.02
N ALA A 27 -9.09 -22.33 -3.10
CA ALA A 27 -9.39 -21.44 -1.99
C ALA A 27 -9.58 -19.97 -2.42
N PHE A 28 -8.91 -19.53 -3.50
CA PHE A 28 -9.14 -18.23 -4.13
C PHE A 28 -10.29 -18.22 -5.15
N LEU A 29 -11.07 -19.30 -5.25
CA LEU A 29 -12.21 -19.41 -6.16
C LEU A 29 -11.84 -19.30 -7.65
N ALA A 30 -10.61 -19.68 -7.99
CA ALA A 30 -10.09 -19.69 -9.35
C ALA A 30 -9.90 -21.12 -9.88
N ARG A 31 -9.91 -21.28 -11.21
CA ARG A 31 -9.60 -22.54 -11.90
C ARG A 31 -8.67 -22.30 -13.09
N PRO A 32 -7.43 -21.83 -12.86
CA PRO A 32 -6.47 -21.65 -13.94
C PRO A 32 -5.89 -23.00 -14.40
N ASP A 33 -5.11 -22.97 -15.48
CA ASP A 33 -4.28 -24.09 -15.88
C ASP A 33 -3.06 -24.22 -14.95
N VAL A 34 -3.24 -24.93 -13.84
CA VAL A 34 -2.20 -25.13 -12.81
C VAL A 34 -0.99 -25.91 -13.34
N GLY A 35 -1.15 -26.75 -14.36
CA GLY A 35 -0.06 -27.47 -15.01
C GLY A 35 0.87 -26.51 -15.73
N ARG A 36 0.30 -25.63 -16.57
CA ARG A 36 1.06 -24.57 -17.24
C ARG A 36 1.66 -23.56 -16.25
N ILE A 37 0.97 -23.24 -15.16
CA ILE A 37 1.54 -22.40 -14.10
C ILE A 37 2.77 -23.07 -13.48
N ALA A 38 2.70 -24.38 -13.18
CA ALA A 38 3.80 -25.12 -12.60
C ALA A 38 4.99 -25.21 -13.57
N GLU A 39 4.74 -25.43 -14.86
CA GLU A 39 5.77 -25.44 -15.90
C GLU A 39 6.49 -24.09 -16.00
N ASN A 40 5.74 -22.99 -16.11
CA ASN A 40 6.31 -21.66 -16.36
C ASN A 40 6.94 -21.04 -15.12
N LEU A 41 6.33 -21.22 -13.94
CA LEU A 41 6.74 -20.57 -12.70
C LEU A 41 7.49 -21.48 -11.73
N GLY A 42 7.36 -22.80 -11.87
CA GLY A 42 8.03 -23.79 -11.02
C GLY A 42 9.54 -23.58 -10.88
N PRO A 43 10.28 -23.25 -11.95
CA PRO A 43 11.72 -22.95 -11.86
C PRO A 43 12.07 -21.76 -10.95
N TYR A 44 11.09 -20.91 -10.61
CA TYR A 44 11.26 -19.74 -9.75
C TYR A 44 10.67 -19.91 -8.34
N TYR A 45 10.19 -21.11 -7.98
CA TYR A 45 9.75 -21.40 -6.62
C TYR A 45 10.94 -21.69 -5.70
N ASP A 46 10.94 -21.04 -4.55
CA ASP A 46 11.80 -21.42 -3.43
C ASP A 46 11.02 -22.42 -2.55
N PHE A 47 11.34 -23.71 -2.70
CA PHE A 47 10.68 -24.78 -1.96
C PHE A 47 11.02 -24.77 -0.46
N GLU A 48 12.14 -24.17 -0.06
CA GLU A 48 12.47 -23.97 1.36
C GLU A 48 11.58 -22.91 2.03
N ARG A 49 10.88 -22.11 1.22
CA ARG A 49 9.92 -21.08 1.63
C ARG A 49 8.49 -21.41 1.27
N THR A 50 8.20 -22.64 0.82
CA THR A 50 6.86 -23.03 0.37
C THR A 50 6.29 -24.09 1.31
N TRP A 51 5.36 -23.67 2.15
CA TRP A 51 4.69 -24.48 3.16
C TRP A 51 3.36 -25.06 2.66
N GLY A 52 3.07 -26.27 3.12
CA GLY A 52 1.78 -26.92 2.96
C GLY A 52 1.28 -27.49 4.28
N ALA A 53 -0.05 -27.47 4.47
CA ALA A 53 -0.73 -28.28 5.48
C ALA A 53 -1.27 -29.55 4.80
N PHE A 54 -1.01 -30.73 5.39
CA PHE A 54 -1.26 -32.03 4.79
C PHE A 54 -2.14 -32.93 5.65
N ASP A 55 -3.22 -33.45 5.09
CA ASP A 55 -4.08 -34.46 5.72
C ASP A 55 -4.05 -35.82 4.98
N GLY A 56 -2.96 -36.05 4.24
CA GLY A 56 -2.83 -37.02 3.15
C GLY A 56 -2.78 -36.35 1.76
N ARG A 57 -3.33 -35.14 1.64
CA ARG A 57 -3.20 -34.23 0.49
C ARG A 57 -2.99 -32.79 0.98
N VAL A 58 -2.65 -31.87 0.08
CA VAL A 58 -2.53 -30.44 0.44
C VAL A 58 -3.92 -29.88 0.77
N VAL A 59 -4.03 -29.22 1.93
CA VAL A 59 -5.28 -28.59 2.43
C VAL A 59 -5.08 -27.16 2.91
N GLY A 60 -3.85 -26.68 2.92
CA GLY A 60 -3.49 -25.29 3.16
C GLY A 60 -2.16 -24.98 2.52
N THR A 61 -1.99 -23.71 2.14
CA THR A 61 -0.84 -23.22 1.39
C THR A 61 -0.31 -21.95 2.04
N LEU A 62 1.00 -21.76 1.99
CA LEU A 62 1.67 -20.51 2.28
C LEU A 62 3.01 -20.53 1.56
N ARG A 63 3.44 -19.42 0.96
CA ARG A 63 4.81 -19.28 0.47
C ARG A 63 5.39 -17.93 0.84
N SER A 64 6.70 -17.81 0.79
CA SER A 64 7.39 -16.52 0.84
C SER A 64 8.54 -16.44 -0.16
N TRP A 65 9.15 -15.27 -0.29
CA TRP A 65 10.48 -15.13 -0.90
C TRP A 65 11.30 -14.10 -0.13
N ALA A 66 12.62 -14.24 -0.26
CA ALA A 66 13.57 -13.27 0.25
C ALA A 66 13.42 -11.93 -0.48
N THR A 67 13.35 -10.85 0.29
CA THR A 67 13.43 -9.50 -0.25
C THR A 67 14.20 -8.59 0.72
N GLU A 68 14.49 -7.39 0.26
CA GLU A 68 14.89 -6.27 1.10
C GLU A 68 13.78 -5.23 1.04
N ILE A 69 13.53 -4.52 2.14
CA ILE A 69 12.68 -3.33 2.17
C ILE A 69 13.52 -2.11 2.56
N THR A 70 13.30 -1.00 1.87
CA THR A 70 13.92 0.28 2.23
C THR A 70 13.14 0.90 3.39
N VAL A 71 13.82 1.16 4.50
CA VAL A 71 13.22 1.75 5.71
C VAL A 71 13.58 3.24 5.83
N PRO A 72 12.97 4.01 6.75
CA PRO A 72 13.34 5.41 6.96
C PRO A 72 14.86 5.58 7.11
N GLY A 73 15.43 6.55 6.41
CA GLY A 73 16.89 6.74 6.32
C GLY A 73 17.59 5.97 5.19
N GLY A 74 16.88 5.13 4.42
CA GLY A 74 17.41 4.48 3.22
C GLY A 74 18.12 3.15 3.45
N ALA A 75 18.17 2.66 4.69
CA ALA A 75 18.72 1.34 4.98
C ALA A 75 17.88 0.24 4.32
N LEU A 76 18.54 -0.84 3.88
CA LEU A 76 17.89 -2.01 3.31
C LEU A 76 17.81 -3.11 4.37
N VAL A 77 16.60 -3.45 4.77
CA VAL A 77 16.34 -4.45 5.82
C VAL A 77 15.89 -5.77 5.18
N PRO A 78 16.55 -6.91 5.48
CA PRO A 78 16.10 -8.22 5.02
C PRO A 78 14.69 -8.56 5.51
N ALA A 79 13.86 -9.06 4.61
CA ALA A 79 12.46 -9.34 4.89
C ALA A 79 11.95 -10.59 4.15
N SER A 80 10.94 -11.24 4.75
CA SER A 80 10.17 -12.32 4.13
C SER A 80 8.87 -11.79 3.55
N ALA A 81 8.70 -11.84 2.23
CA ALA A 81 7.46 -11.43 1.58
C ALA A 81 6.51 -12.62 1.42
N VAL A 82 5.49 -12.68 2.28
CA VAL A 82 4.52 -13.78 2.41
C VAL A 82 3.37 -13.62 1.41
N ALA A 83 3.02 -14.71 0.73
CA ALA A 83 1.91 -14.77 -0.22
C ALA A 83 1.30 -16.18 -0.31
N GLY A 84 0.26 -16.32 -1.14
CA GLY A 84 -0.35 -17.62 -1.43
C GLY A 84 -0.95 -18.31 -0.20
N VAL A 85 -1.38 -17.52 0.79
CA VAL A 85 -1.88 -18.00 2.07
C VAL A 85 -3.32 -18.49 1.92
N THR A 86 -3.55 -19.79 2.02
CA THR A 86 -4.90 -20.36 1.92
C THR A 86 -5.12 -21.55 2.85
N VAL A 87 -6.39 -21.81 3.18
CA VAL A 87 -6.84 -23.06 3.81
C VAL A 87 -8.14 -23.45 3.13
N LEU A 88 -8.27 -24.71 2.72
CA LEU A 88 -9.49 -25.20 2.07
C LEU A 88 -10.72 -24.96 2.95
N PRO A 89 -11.89 -24.63 2.36
CA PRO A 89 -13.12 -24.38 3.10
C PRO A 89 -13.50 -25.50 4.10
N SER A 90 -13.23 -26.76 3.74
CA SER A 90 -13.49 -27.95 4.57
C SER A 90 -12.53 -28.13 5.75
N HIS A 91 -11.45 -27.35 5.83
CA HIS A 91 -10.38 -27.47 6.82
C HIS A 91 -10.19 -26.20 7.66
N ARG A 92 -11.08 -25.21 7.48
CA ARG A 92 -11.04 -23.94 8.24
C ARG A 92 -11.30 -24.16 9.72
N ARG A 93 -10.85 -23.19 10.53
CA ARG A 93 -11.03 -23.15 12.00
C ARG A 93 -10.38 -24.32 12.77
N ARG A 94 -9.45 -25.05 12.15
CA ARG A 94 -8.62 -26.10 12.77
C ARG A 94 -7.21 -25.65 13.17
N GLY A 95 -6.95 -24.34 13.17
CA GLY A 95 -5.64 -23.78 13.55
C GLY A 95 -4.54 -23.87 12.49
N LEU A 96 -4.82 -24.39 11.28
CA LEU A 96 -3.80 -24.64 10.24
C LEU A 96 -3.05 -23.37 9.81
N LEU A 97 -3.77 -22.27 9.59
CA LEU A 97 -3.15 -20.98 9.25
C LEU A 97 -2.16 -20.51 10.32
N ARG A 98 -2.55 -20.61 11.60
CA ARG A 98 -1.68 -20.22 12.72
C ARG A 98 -0.40 -21.05 12.74
N ARG A 99 -0.50 -22.35 12.47
CA ARG A 99 0.67 -23.25 12.43
C ARG A 99 1.59 -22.93 11.25
N MET A 100 1.04 -22.64 10.07
CA MET A 100 1.84 -22.26 8.89
C MET A 100 2.54 -20.91 9.06
N ILE A 101 1.85 -19.88 9.59
CA ILE A 101 2.46 -18.57 9.82
C ILE A 101 3.55 -18.66 10.89
N ALA A 102 3.30 -19.36 11.99
CA ALA A 102 4.32 -19.56 13.04
C ALA A 102 5.57 -20.27 12.50
N ALA A 103 5.39 -21.30 11.66
CA ALA A 103 6.51 -22.00 11.01
C ALA A 103 7.29 -21.08 10.06
N GLU A 104 6.59 -20.23 9.30
CA GLU A 104 7.25 -19.25 8.42
C GLU A 104 8.00 -18.17 9.20
N HIS A 105 7.42 -17.62 10.26
CA HIS A 105 8.09 -16.62 11.09
C HIS A 105 9.34 -17.18 11.78
N GLU A 106 9.26 -18.40 12.31
CA GLU A 106 10.43 -19.07 12.89
C GLU A 106 11.52 -19.28 11.84
N ALA A 107 11.15 -19.78 10.66
CA ALA A 107 12.11 -19.97 9.57
C ALA A 107 12.70 -18.64 9.07
N ALA A 108 11.92 -17.56 9.04
CA ALA A 108 12.37 -16.23 8.67
C ALA A 108 13.38 -15.66 9.68
N ARG A 109 13.10 -15.79 10.98
CA ARG A 109 14.07 -15.43 12.04
C ARG A 109 15.36 -16.21 11.92
N ALA A 110 15.29 -17.52 11.67
CA ALA A 110 16.47 -18.36 11.46
C ALA A 110 17.30 -17.95 10.22
N ARG A 111 16.68 -17.29 9.23
CA ARG A 111 17.37 -16.72 8.05
C ARG A 111 17.90 -15.30 8.27
N GLY A 112 17.70 -14.71 9.47
CA GLY A 112 18.08 -13.33 9.76
C GLY A 112 17.17 -12.28 9.14
N GLU A 113 15.93 -12.64 8.78
CA GLU A 113 14.95 -11.71 8.22
C GLU A 113 14.27 -10.95 9.36
N SER A 114 14.50 -9.65 9.46
CA SER A 114 13.98 -8.83 10.56
C SER A 114 12.50 -8.50 10.39
N LEU A 115 11.96 -8.58 9.18
CA LEU A 115 10.60 -8.18 8.86
C LEU A 115 9.84 -9.28 8.10
N GLY A 116 8.56 -9.42 8.42
CA GLY A 116 7.57 -10.14 7.60
C GLY A 116 6.70 -9.13 6.86
N LEU A 117 6.44 -9.36 5.57
CA LEU A 117 5.67 -8.46 4.71
C LEU A 117 4.53 -9.24 4.04
N LEU A 118 3.36 -8.63 3.90
CA LEU A 118 2.26 -9.22 3.13
C LEU A 118 1.30 -8.19 2.56
N TYR A 119 0.49 -8.61 1.59
CA TYR A 119 -0.76 -7.97 1.22
C TYR A 119 -1.92 -8.83 1.73
N ALA A 120 -2.86 -8.23 2.47
CA ALA A 120 -3.95 -8.96 3.08
C ALA A 120 -5.12 -9.14 2.10
N SER A 121 -5.61 -10.38 1.94
CA SER A 121 -6.90 -10.62 1.28
C SER A 121 -8.09 -10.26 2.18
N GLU A 122 -7.91 -10.36 3.51
CA GLU A 122 -8.90 -9.96 4.51
C GLU A 122 -8.18 -9.32 5.70
N ALA A 123 -8.47 -8.04 5.97
CA ALA A 123 -7.82 -7.26 7.04
C ALA A 123 -7.99 -7.88 8.46
N SER A 124 -9.05 -8.67 8.68
CA SER A 124 -9.32 -9.30 9.98
C SER A 124 -8.36 -10.45 10.34
N ILE A 125 -7.56 -10.93 9.37
CA ILE A 125 -6.74 -12.12 9.54
C ILE A 125 -5.42 -11.78 10.23
N TYR A 126 -4.62 -10.88 9.67
CA TYR A 126 -3.17 -10.83 9.93
C TYR A 126 -2.75 -10.03 11.16
N GLY A 127 -3.57 -9.11 11.66
CA GLY A 127 -3.28 -8.41 12.92
C GLY A 127 -3.13 -9.34 14.12
N ARG A 128 -3.70 -10.56 14.08
CA ARG A 128 -3.53 -11.57 15.13
C ARG A 128 -2.16 -12.28 15.10
N PHE A 129 -1.34 -11.99 14.09
CA PHE A 129 0.00 -12.54 13.87
C PHE A 129 1.08 -11.44 13.88
N GLY A 130 0.77 -10.28 14.49
CA GLY A 130 1.73 -9.17 14.62
C GLY A 130 1.88 -8.28 13.39
N TYR A 131 1.10 -8.48 12.33
CA TYR A 131 1.13 -7.61 11.14
C TYR A 131 0.26 -6.37 11.33
N GLY A 132 0.82 -5.19 11.06
CA GLY A 132 0.09 -3.93 10.96
C GLY A 132 0.20 -3.31 9.56
N VAL A 133 -0.76 -2.44 9.21
CA VAL A 133 -0.75 -1.72 7.92
C VAL A 133 0.36 -0.67 7.94
N GLY A 134 1.47 -0.95 7.24
CA GLY A 134 2.64 -0.06 7.16
C GLY A 134 2.59 0.91 5.99
N VAL A 135 1.82 0.57 4.94
CA VAL A 135 1.58 1.43 3.77
C VAL A 135 0.09 1.46 3.48
N THR A 136 -0.44 2.66 3.24
CA THR A 136 -1.79 2.89 2.72
C THR A 136 -1.72 3.12 1.23
N GLU A 137 -2.67 2.57 0.48
CA GLU A 137 -2.79 2.75 -0.96
C GLU A 137 -4.19 3.21 -1.37
N CYS A 138 -4.33 3.65 -2.61
CA CYS A 138 -5.58 4.08 -3.23
C CYS A 138 -5.52 3.89 -4.75
N ASP A 139 -6.67 3.95 -5.39
CA ASP A 139 -6.77 3.94 -6.84
C ASP A 139 -6.97 5.38 -7.34
N LEU A 140 -6.26 5.71 -8.41
CA LEU A 140 -6.33 7.00 -9.09
C LEU A 140 -7.18 6.86 -10.34
N THR A 141 -8.06 7.83 -10.57
CA THR A 141 -8.74 8.01 -11.85
C THR A 141 -8.70 9.48 -12.24
N LEU A 142 -8.01 9.79 -13.35
CA LEU A 142 -7.83 11.12 -13.90
C LEU A 142 -8.72 11.30 -15.14
N ASP A 143 -9.62 12.29 -15.16
CA ASP A 143 -10.32 12.72 -16.38
C ASP A 143 -9.44 13.72 -17.15
N THR A 144 -8.77 13.22 -18.19
CA THR A 144 -7.77 13.98 -18.97
C THR A 144 -8.39 15.16 -19.70
N ARG A 145 -9.70 15.13 -19.98
CA ARG A 145 -10.41 16.18 -20.71
C ARG A 145 -10.84 17.33 -19.79
N SER A 146 -10.78 17.13 -18.49
CA SER A 146 -11.20 18.08 -17.46
C SER A 146 -10.03 18.81 -16.80
N THR A 147 -8.79 18.57 -17.25
CA THR A 147 -7.58 19.22 -16.74
C THR A 147 -6.52 19.33 -17.83
N GLY A 148 -5.57 20.24 -17.64
CA GLY A 148 -4.26 20.18 -18.27
C GLY A 148 -3.19 20.04 -17.19
N PHE A 149 -1.94 20.28 -17.57
CA PHE A 149 -0.82 20.34 -16.65
C PHE A 149 -0.30 21.76 -16.52
N VAL A 150 0.23 22.12 -15.34
CA VAL A 150 0.98 23.37 -15.19
C VAL A 150 2.24 23.31 -16.08
N GLU A 151 2.70 24.45 -16.59
CA GLU A 151 3.91 24.52 -17.40
C GLU A 151 5.11 23.94 -16.64
N ALA A 152 5.84 23.02 -17.27
CA ALA A 152 7.06 22.47 -16.70
C ALA A 152 8.27 23.30 -17.15
N ALA A 153 9.25 23.42 -16.25
CA ALA A 153 10.62 23.71 -16.63
C ALA A 153 11.32 22.37 -16.89
N GLY A 154 11.65 22.04 -18.13
CA GLY A 154 12.37 20.77 -18.38
C GLY A 154 12.49 20.38 -19.84
N ALA A 155 13.62 19.74 -20.14
CA ALA A 155 14.06 19.26 -21.44
C ALA A 155 14.42 17.78 -21.30
N GLY A 156 13.60 16.92 -21.89
CA GLY A 156 13.69 15.47 -21.83
C GLY A 156 12.63 14.87 -22.76
N GLY A 157 12.77 13.59 -23.09
CA GLY A 157 11.90 12.93 -24.06
C GLY A 157 11.34 11.62 -23.52
N VAL A 158 10.04 11.40 -23.74
CA VAL A 158 9.40 10.09 -23.54
C VAL A 158 9.33 9.37 -24.88
N THR A 159 9.86 8.15 -24.96
CA THR A 159 9.85 7.34 -26.17
C THR A 159 9.31 5.94 -25.88
N LEU A 160 8.53 5.38 -26.81
CA LEU A 160 8.09 3.98 -26.74
C LEU A 160 9.30 3.03 -26.85
N ALA A 161 9.26 1.94 -26.10
CA ALA A 161 10.26 0.89 -26.14
C ALA A 161 9.65 -0.45 -26.60
N PRO A 162 10.40 -1.27 -27.36
CA PRO A 162 9.98 -2.62 -27.70
C PRO A 162 9.94 -3.52 -26.46
N ILE A 163 9.12 -4.58 -26.51
CA ILE A 163 9.04 -5.59 -25.46
C ILE A 163 10.11 -6.66 -25.73
N GLU A 164 11.28 -6.48 -25.13
CA GLU A 164 12.46 -7.34 -25.30
C GLU A 164 13.32 -7.33 -24.03
N ASP A 165 14.31 -8.23 -23.97
CA ASP A 165 15.19 -8.39 -22.80
C ASP A 165 15.97 -7.11 -22.46
N ALA A 166 16.37 -6.31 -23.46
CA ALA A 166 17.04 -5.04 -23.21
C ALA A 166 16.16 -4.06 -22.43
N THR A 167 14.86 -3.99 -22.76
CA THR A 167 13.87 -3.20 -22.03
C THR A 167 13.67 -3.74 -20.61
N VAL A 168 13.60 -5.06 -20.44
CA VAL A 168 13.51 -5.71 -19.10
C VAL A 168 14.68 -5.29 -18.20
N GLN A 169 15.92 -5.34 -18.71
CA GLN A 169 17.10 -4.94 -17.93
C GLN A 169 17.07 -3.44 -17.60
N LEU A 170 16.63 -2.60 -18.54
CA LEU A 170 16.51 -1.17 -18.32
C LEU A 170 15.52 -0.84 -17.20
N ILE A 171 14.28 -1.34 -17.27
CA ILE A 171 13.26 -1.05 -16.26
C ILE A 171 13.64 -1.62 -14.89
N ARG A 172 14.33 -2.78 -14.87
CA ARG A 172 14.89 -3.36 -13.65
C ARG A 172 15.92 -2.44 -13.01
N ASN A 173 16.84 -1.88 -13.79
CA ASN A 173 17.88 -0.98 -13.29
C ASN A 173 17.30 0.36 -12.80
N VAL A 174 16.30 0.91 -13.49
CA VAL A 174 15.57 2.09 -13.03
C VAL A 174 14.84 1.77 -11.72
N TYR A 175 14.14 0.64 -11.66
CA TYR A 175 13.45 0.21 -10.44
C TYR A 175 14.39 -0.02 -9.26
N ASP A 176 15.56 -0.63 -9.46
CA ASP A 176 16.51 -0.88 -8.35
C ASP A 176 17.06 0.42 -7.75
N ARG A 177 17.28 1.46 -8.57
CA ARG A 177 17.63 2.80 -8.07
C ARG A 177 16.46 3.43 -7.33
N PHE A 178 15.25 3.36 -7.89
CA PHE A 178 14.04 3.92 -7.30
C PHE A 178 13.75 3.30 -5.93
N ARG A 179 13.75 1.96 -5.84
CA ARG A 179 13.39 1.25 -4.61
C ARG A 179 14.34 1.54 -3.47
N ARG A 180 15.64 1.77 -3.73
CA ARG A 180 16.63 2.10 -2.69
C ARG A 180 16.45 3.50 -2.10
N ALA A 181 15.76 4.40 -2.79
CA ALA A 181 15.49 5.75 -2.32
C ALA A 181 14.10 5.90 -1.66
N GLY A 182 13.15 5.00 -1.94
CA GLY A 182 11.77 5.10 -1.47
C GLY A 182 11.48 4.22 -0.24
N VAL A 183 11.10 4.83 0.89
CA VAL A 183 10.65 4.09 2.07
C VAL A 183 9.44 3.21 1.75
N GLY A 184 9.49 1.94 2.14
CA GLY A 184 8.46 0.94 1.89
C GLY A 184 8.62 0.16 0.58
N GLN A 185 9.53 0.58 -0.31
CA GLN A 185 9.80 -0.16 -1.54
C GLN A 185 10.58 -1.43 -1.25
N ILE A 186 10.29 -2.49 -2.01
CA ILE A 186 10.92 -3.79 -1.85
C ILE A 186 11.70 -4.23 -3.10
N ARG A 187 12.69 -5.11 -2.94
CA ARG A 187 13.29 -5.78 -4.08
C ARG A 187 12.24 -6.65 -4.79
N ARG A 188 12.09 -6.46 -6.10
CA ARG A 188 11.30 -7.35 -6.98
C ARG A 188 12.11 -8.60 -7.34
N ARG A 189 11.42 -9.71 -7.59
CA ARG A 189 12.03 -10.95 -8.10
C ARG A 189 12.44 -10.73 -9.55
N ASP A 190 13.57 -11.27 -9.97
CA ASP A 190 14.12 -10.97 -11.30
C ASP A 190 13.16 -11.34 -12.44
N HIS A 191 12.52 -12.51 -12.35
CA HIS A 191 11.53 -12.95 -13.34
C HIS A 191 10.26 -12.08 -13.36
N SER A 192 9.97 -11.31 -12.31
CA SER A 192 8.72 -10.54 -12.25
C SER A 192 8.66 -9.42 -13.28
N PHE A 193 9.82 -8.91 -13.72
CA PHE A 193 9.89 -7.92 -14.80
C PHE A 193 9.50 -8.54 -16.14
N SER A 194 9.99 -9.74 -16.44
CA SER A 194 9.61 -10.48 -17.65
C SER A 194 8.14 -10.91 -17.63
N THR A 195 7.60 -11.32 -16.47
CA THR A 195 6.16 -11.61 -16.35
C THR A 195 5.31 -10.36 -16.51
N ALA A 196 5.75 -9.21 -15.99
CA ALA A 196 5.03 -7.94 -16.11
C ALA A 196 4.90 -7.50 -17.57
N LEU A 197 5.92 -7.75 -18.40
CA LEU A 197 5.88 -7.45 -19.83
C LEU A 197 5.30 -8.58 -20.69
N GLY A 198 4.74 -9.64 -20.09
CA GLY A 198 4.15 -10.76 -20.82
C GLY A 198 5.14 -11.68 -21.54
N LEU A 199 6.45 -11.54 -21.28
CA LEU A 199 7.50 -12.41 -21.83
C LEU A 199 7.55 -13.79 -21.15
N ILE A 200 7.05 -13.87 -19.92
CA ILE A 200 6.82 -15.13 -19.20
C ILE A 200 5.34 -15.19 -18.84
N GLU A 201 4.64 -16.22 -19.31
CA GLU A 201 3.23 -16.42 -19.00
C GLU A 201 3.05 -16.92 -17.57
N ILE A 202 2.32 -16.15 -16.75
CA ILE A 202 2.03 -16.52 -15.36
C ILE A 202 0.93 -17.56 -15.21
N GLY A 203 0.10 -17.78 -16.24
CA GLY A 203 -1.02 -18.74 -16.26
C GLY A 203 -2.26 -18.39 -15.41
N TRP A 204 -2.18 -17.36 -14.56
CA TRP A 204 -3.30 -16.86 -13.74
C TRP A 204 -4.22 -15.88 -14.47
N SER A 205 -3.68 -15.20 -15.47
CA SER A 205 -4.36 -14.20 -16.28
C SER A 205 -3.96 -14.39 -17.75
N PRO A 206 -4.72 -13.83 -18.70
CA PRO A 206 -4.28 -13.74 -20.09
C PRO A 206 -2.89 -13.08 -20.18
N PRO A 207 -2.07 -13.40 -21.21
CA PRO A 207 -0.80 -12.71 -21.44
C PRO A 207 -1.03 -11.20 -21.50
N TRP A 208 -0.17 -10.45 -20.80
CA TRP A 208 -0.23 -8.99 -20.80
C TRP A 208 0.01 -8.47 -22.23
N LYS A 209 -0.77 -7.46 -22.62
CA LYS A 209 -0.69 -6.79 -23.92
C LYS A 209 -0.79 -5.30 -23.71
N GLY A 210 0.34 -4.63 -23.65
CA GLY A 210 0.40 -3.18 -23.51
C GLY A 210 1.69 -2.62 -24.08
N TRP A 211 2.04 -1.43 -23.60
CA TRP A 211 3.17 -0.66 -24.08
C TRP A 211 4.06 -0.24 -22.91
N VAL A 212 5.33 0.01 -23.23
CA VAL A 212 6.30 0.61 -22.32
C VAL A 212 6.79 1.89 -22.95
N ALA A 213 6.82 2.98 -22.18
CA ALA A 213 7.47 4.21 -22.55
C ALA A 213 8.56 4.55 -21.52
N ILE A 214 9.69 5.06 -22.01
CA ILE A 214 10.88 5.38 -21.22
C ILE A 214 11.10 6.88 -21.28
N HIS A 215 11.30 7.49 -20.12
CA HIS A 215 11.83 8.84 -20.01
C HIS A 215 13.36 8.80 -19.97
N ARG A 216 13.98 9.72 -20.71
CA ARG A 216 15.42 9.97 -20.66
C ARG A 216 15.66 11.42 -20.32
N ASP A 217 16.62 11.64 -19.41
CA ASP A 217 17.10 12.98 -19.07
C ASP A 217 17.79 13.66 -20.27
N ALA A 218 18.19 14.92 -20.09
CA ALA A 218 18.88 15.71 -21.12
C ALA A 218 20.21 15.08 -21.61
N ALA A 219 20.82 14.18 -20.83
CA ALA A 219 22.02 13.44 -21.21
C ALA A 219 21.71 12.11 -21.94
N GLY A 220 20.42 11.78 -22.12
CA GLY A 220 19.97 10.54 -22.74
C GLY A 220 19.94 9.34 -21.78
N THR A 221 20.15 9.55 -20.47
CA THR A 221 20.14 8.48 -19.46
C THR A 221 18.70 8.14 -19.07
N PRO A 222 18.31 6.85 -19.09
CA PRO A 222 16.99 6.45 -18.60
C PRO A 222 16.86 6.72 -17.10
N ASP A 223 15.85 7.48 -16.71
CA ASP A 223 15.55 7.83 -15.32
C ASP A 223 14.06 7.69 -14.97
N GLY A 224 13.24 7.18 -15.90
CA GLY A 224 11.86 6.79 -15.61
C GLY A 224 11.25 5.89 -16.68
N TYR A 225 10.19 5.17 -16.32
CA TYR A 225 9.37 4.40 -17.25
C TYR A 225 7.91 4.36 -16.82
N VAL A 226 7.04 4.12 -17.80
CA VAL A 226 5.64 3.76 -17.59
C VAL A 226 5.30 2.50 -18.39
N GLN A 227 4.68 1.55 -17.73
CA GLN A 227 4.02 0.39 -18.32
C GLN A 227 2.52 0.64 -18.29
N TYR A 228 1.85 0.49 -19.44
CA TYR A 228 0.41 0.75 -19.53
C TYR A 228 -0.30 -0.12 -20.56
N GLY A 229 -1.57 -0.40 -20.30
CA GLY A 229 -2.53 -0.95 -21.24
C GLY A 229 -3.60 0.08 -21.63
N ALA A 230 -4.46 -0.26 -22.58
CA ALA A 230 -5.56 0.59 -22.99
C ALA A 230 -6.83 -0.23 -23.29
N ASP A 231 -7.96 0.23 -22.76
CA ASP A 231 -9.28 -0.24 -23.13
C ASP A 231 -9.86 0.77 -24.13
N GLN A 232 -9.92 0.38 -25.41
CA GLN A 232 -10.51 1.23 -26.43
C GLN A 232 -12.02 1.32 -26.22
N LYS A 233 -12.53 2.56 -26.17
CA LYS A 233 -13.97 2.80 -25.98
C LYS A 233 -14.42 3.98 -26.82
N TRP A 234 -15.61 3.86 -27.41
CA TRP A 234 -16.27 4.91 -28.18
C TRP A 234 -17.69 5.09 -27.67
N GLU A 235 -18.10 6.33 -27.47
CA GLU A 235 -19.48 6.68 -27.09
C GLU A 235 -19.97 7.82 -27.96
N HIS A 236 -21.10 7.63 -28.64
CA HIS A 236 -21.68 8.63 -29.55
C HIS A 236 -20.68 9.14 -30.62
N GLY A 237 -19.81 8.25 -31.12
CA GLY A 237 -18.78 8.61 -32.10
C GLY A 237 -17.60 9.41 -31.54
N GLN A 238 -17.51 9.57 -30.20
CA GLN A 238 -16.41 10.24 -29.52
C GLN A 238 -15.54 9.22 -28.79
N PRO A 239 -14.20 9.37 -28.82
CA PRO A 239 -13.32 8.47 -28.10
C PRO A 239 -13.46 8.67 -26.59
N ARG A 240 -13.53 7.55 -25.87
CA ARG A 240 -13.69 7.45 -24.42
C ARG A 240 -12.73 6.42 -23.82
N SER A 241 -11.62 6.17 -24.50
CA SER A 241 -10.68 5.12 -24.12
C SER A 241 -10.10 5.38 -22.73
N ILE A 242 -9.77 4.28 -22.05
CA ILE A 242 -9.19 4.31 -20.72
C ILE A 242 -7.77 3.76 -20.83
N VAL A 243 -6.78 4.54 -20.41
CA VAL A 243 -5.42 4.04 -20.20
C VAL A 243 -5.30 3.52 -18.78
N LYS A 244 -4.78 2.30 -18.64
CA LYS A 244 -4.46 1.67 -17.35
C LYS A 244 -2.96 1.67 -17.16
N VAL A 245 -2.48 2.42 -16.17
CA VAL A 245 -1.08 2.45 -15.77
C VAL A 245 -0.82 1.26 -14.86
N ASP A 246 -0.08 0.28 -15.37
CA ASP A 246 0.27 -0.94 -14.64
C ASP A 246 1.46 -0.69 -13.69
N ASP A 247 2.42 0.12 -14.14
CA ASP A 247 3.57 0.56 -13.34
C ASP A 247 4.08 1.92 -13.84
N LEU A 248 4.45 2.82 -12.93
CA LEU A 248 5.04 4.13 -13.28
C LEU A 248 6.09 4.45 -12.24
N ILE A 249 7.34 4.49 -12.69
CA ILE A 249 8.53 4.66 -11.86
C ILE A 249 9.35 5.81 -12.43
N ALA A 250 9.72 6.75 -11.56
CA ALA A 250 10.52 7.92 -11.90
C ALA A 250 11.55 8.17 -10.81
N LEU A 251 12.79 8.44 -11.20
CA LEU A 251 13.90 8.79 -10.29
C LEU A 251 13.96 10.30 -10.02
N THR A 252 13.32 11.09 -10.87
CA THR A 252 13.32 12.55 -10.81
C THR A 252 11.90 13.08 -10.91
N ASP A 253 11.70 14.27 -10.38
CA ASP A 253 10.45 15.03 -10.50
C ASP A 253 10.09 15.33 -11.96
N GLU A 254 11.10 15.62 -12.79
CA GLU A 254 10.94 15.85 -14.23
C GLU A 254 10.42 14.60 -14.94
N ALA A 255 11.05 13.43 -14.69
CA ALA A 255 10.59 12.17 -15.25
C ALA A 255 9.18 11.80 -14.78
N TYR A 256 8.86 12.03 -13.50
CA TYR A 256 7.52 11.78 -12.96
C TYR A 256 6.47 12.57 -13.73
N ASP A 257 6.68 13.88 -13.90
CA ASP A 257 5.70 14.71 -14.59
C ASP A 257 5.63 14.39 -16.08
N ALA A 258 6.76 14.15 -16.73
CA ALA A 258 6.81 13.82 -18.15
C ALA A 258 6.05 12.52 -18.44
N LEU A 259 6.18 11.49 -17.58
CA LEU A 259 5.47 10.22 -17.74
C LEU A 259 3.96 10.37 -17.50
N TRP A 260 3.53 11.14 -16.50
CA TRP A 260 2.10 11.42 -16.28
C TRP A 260 1.49 12.26 -17.40
N ARG A 261 2.20 13.27 -17.91
CA ARG A 261 1.79 14.03 -19.09
C ARG A 261 1.65 13.12 -20.30
N PHE A 262 2.67 12.29 -20.56
CA PHE A 262 2.66 11.36 -21.69
C PHE A 262 1.40 10.48 -21.71
N VAL A 263 1.04 9.82 -20.59
CA VAL A 263 -0.15 8.96 -20.58
C VAL A 263 -1.48 9.73 -20.62
N ALA A 264 -1.50 10.97 -20.15
CA ALA A 264 -2.69 11.83 -20.14
C ALA A 264 -2.95 12.52 -21.49
N ASP A 265 -1.89 12.79 -22.26
CA ASP A 265 -1.94 13.46 -23.56
C ASP A 265 -2.07 12.47 -24.75
N LEU A 266 -2.16 11.16 -24.48
CA LEU A 266 -2.43 10.15 -25.51
C LEU A 266 -3.75 10.45 -26.23
N ASP A 267 -3.70 10.50 -27.56
CA ASP A 267 -4.90 10.69 -28.37
C ASP A 267 -5.95 9.62 -28.08
N LEU A 268 -7.22 10.00 -28.18
CA LEU A 268 -8.40 9.15 -27.95
C LEU A 268 -8.61 8.71 -26.48
N VAL A 269 -7.79 9.19 -25.54
CA VAL A 269 -7.89 8.87 -24.12
C VAL A 269 -8.76 9.89 -23.40
N ALA A 270 -9.78 9.41 -22.69
CA ALA A 270 -10.62 10.24 -21.83
C ALA A 270 -10.27 10.08 -20.34
N MET A 271 -9.74 8.92 -19.95
CA MET A 271 -9.43 8.59 -18.56
C MET A 271 -8.07 7.91 -18.46
N VAL A 272 -7.31 8.26 -17.43
CA VAL A 272 -6.15 7.48 -16.98
C VAL A 272 -6.48 6.87 -15.62
N GLN A 273 -6.25 5.57 -15.47
CA GLN A 273 -6.43 4.83 -14.23
C GLN A 273 -5.09 4.27 -13.76
N ALA A 274 -4.84 4.33 -12.45
CA ALA A 274 -3.66 3.70 -11.85
C ALA A 274 -4.04 3.17 -10.47
N GLU A 275 -3.88 1.86 -10.27
CA GLU A 275 -4.22 1.21 -9.01
C GLU A 275 -3.03 1.21 -8.04
N ARG A 276 -3.30 1.01 -6.75
CA ARG A 276 -2.27 0.83 -5.70
C ARG A 276 -1.25 1.97 -5.64
N ARG A 277 -1.73 3.20 -5.78
CA ARG A 277 -0.94 4.43 -5.69
C ARG A 277 -0.99 4.98 -4.27
N SER A 278 -0.10 5.91 -3.97
CA SER A 278 -0.14 6.60 -2.68
C SER A 278 -1.33 7.55 -2.60
N PRO A 279 -2.06 7.64 -1.47
CA PRO A 279 -3.04 8.72 -1.27
C PRO A 279 -2.38 10.11 -1.16
N PHE A 280 -1.05 10.15 -1.01
CA PHE A 280 -0.25 11.37 -0.94
C PHE A 280 0.48 11.66 -2.25
N GLU A 281 -0.14 11.31 -3.39
CA GLU A 281 0.47 11.56 -4.69
C GLU A 281 0.76 13.03 -4.95
N ARG A 282 1.84 13.26 -5.70
CA ARG A 282 2.24 14.60 -6.20
C ARG A 282 1.31 15.10 -7.29
N LEU A 283 0.68 14.17 -8.02
CA LEU A 283 -0.11 14.44 -9.22
C LEU A 283 -1.12 15.60 -9.09
N PRO A 284 -1.91 15.75 -8.00
CA PRO A 284 -2.82 16.89 -7.84
C PRO A 284 -2.16 18.27 -8.01
N TRP A 285 -0.87 18.41 -7.68
CA TRP A 285 -0.16 19.69 -7.67
C TRP A 285 0.39 20.10 -9.03
N ILE A 286 0.47 19.17 -9.98
CA ILE A 286 0.94 19.44 -11.35
C ILE A 286 -0.21 19.57 -12.35
N LEU A 287 -1.46 19.45 -11.89
CA LEU A 287 -2.68 19.58 -12.70
C LEU A 287 -3.24 21.01 -12.61
N THR A 288 -3.76 21.54 -13.71
CA THR A 288 -4.47 22.84 -13.70
C THR A 288 -5.84 22.74 -13.03
N ASN A 289 -6.44 21.54 -13.00
CA ASN A 289 -7.66 21.24 -12.25
C ASN A 289 -7.51 19.92 -11.48
N ALA A 290 -7.01 20.00 -10.24
CA ALA A 290 -6.85 18.84 -9.37
C ALA A 290 -8.15 18.05 -9.12
N ARG A 291 -9.34 18.64 -9.30
CA ARG A 291 -10.62 17.92 -9.15
C ARG A 291 -10.88 16.89 -10.25
N ALA A 292 -10.14 16.96 -11.36
CA ALA A 292 -10.18 15.94 -12.40
C ALA A 292 -9.57 14.61 -11.93
N LEU A 293 -8.75 14.63 -10.88
CA LEU A 293 -8.21 13.43 -10.24
C LEU A 293 -9.14 12.99 -9.10
N ARG A 294 -9.59 11.74 -9.16
CA ARG A 294 -10.30 11.07 -8.09
C ARG A 294 -9.38 10.06 -7.42
N LEU A 295 -9.38 10.09 -6.08
CA LEU A 295 -8.78 9.07 -5.23
C LEU A 295 -9.91 8.19 -4.72
N GLU A 296 -9.87 6.91 -5.04
CA GLU A 296 -10.88 5.93 -4.67
C GLU A 296 -10.21 4.79 -3.87
N GLY A 297 -10.99 4.03 -3.11
CA GLY A 297 -10.49 2.82 -2.45
C GLY A 297 -9.35 3.02 -1.45
N VAL A 298 -9.21 4.19 -0.81
CA VAL A 298 -8.16 4.43 0.20
C VAL A 298 -8.22 3.35 1.29
N GLY A 299 -7.19 2.53 1.38
CA GLY A 299 -7.19 1.31 2.18
C GLY A 299 -5.80 0.76 2.47
N ASP A 300 -5.76 -0.44 3.05
CA ASP A 300 -4.51 -1.10 3.39
C ASP A 300 -3.75 -1.59 2.15
N GLY A 301 -2.46 -1.26 2.09
CA GLY A 301 -1.52 -1.80 1.10
C GLY A 301 -0.58 -2.81 1.76
N LEU A 302 0.69 -2.45 1.93
CA LEU A 302 1.69 -3.32 2.54
C LEU A 302 1.49 -3.44 4.06
N TRP A 303 1.36 -4.67 4.55
CA TRP A 303 1.39 -5.00 5.97
C TRP A 303 2.80 -5.41 6.39
N VAL A 304 3.19 -5.03 7.61
CA VAL A 304 4.53 -5.22 8.17
C VAL A 304 4.42 -5.86 9.55
N SER A 305 5.24 -6.89 9.79
CA SER A 305 5.48 -7.51 11.10
C SER A 305 6.96 -7.44 11.43
N LEU A 306 7.32 -7.08 12.66
CA LEU A 306 8.71 -7.07 13.13
C LEU A 306 9.03 -8.43 13.74
N LEU A 307 9.78 -9.24 12.99
CA LEU A 307 10.20 -10.57 13.43
C LEU A 307 11.38 -10.48 14.41
N ASP A 308 12.26 -9.50 14.21
CA ASP A 308 13.33 -9.09 15.12
C ASP A 308 13.16 -7.60 15.45
N VAL A 309 12.52 -7.31 16.58
CA VAL A 309 12.17 -5.93 16.99
C VAL A 309 13.42 -5.06 17.22
N PRO A 310 14.45 -5.50 18.00
CA PRO A 310 15.69 -4.74 18.14
C PRO A 310 16.37 -4.44 16.80
N ALA A 311 16.59 -5.45 15.96
CA ALA A 311 17.29 -5.25 14.68
C ALA A 311 16.53 -4.31 13.76
N ALA A 312 15.20 -4.47 13.66
CA ALA A 312 14.37 -3.60 12.83
C ALA A 312 14.40 -2.13 13.31
N LEU A 313 14.27 -1.89 14.62
CA LEU A 313 14.24 -0.53 15.17
C LEU A 313 15.62 0.15 15.14
N ALA A 314 16.72 -0.60 15.25
CA ALA A 314 18.07 -0.08 15.11
C ALA A 314 18.44 0.24 13.65
N ALA A 315 17.85 -0.45 12.67
CA ALA A 315 18.18 -0.29 11.26
C ALA A 315 17.58 0.98 10.61
N ARG A 316 16.46 1.50 11.14
CA ARG A 316 15.81 2.71 10.60
C ARG A 316 16.37 3.98 11.23
N ALA A 317 16.35 5.08 10.49
CA ALA A 317 16.64 6.42 10.99
C ALA A 317 15.40 7.06 11.65
N TYR A 318 15.68 8.09 12.44
CA TYR A 318 14.70 8.85 13.21
C TYR A 318 14.96 10.35 13.05
N GLU A 319 13.90 11.13 12.84
CA GLU A 319 14.01 12.59 12.64
C GLU A 319 14.11 13.37 13.95
N ARG A 320 13.95 12.67 15.08
CA ARG A 320 13.85 13.24 16.43
C ARG A 320 14.58 12.34 17.41
N SER A 321 15.09 12.95 18.48
CA SER A 321 15.70 12.21 19.58
C SER A 321 14.64 11.69 20.56
N GLY A 322 14.87 10.50 21.13
CA GLY A 322 14.02 9.90 22.17
C GLY A 322 14.70 8.75 22.90
N ASP A 323 14.26 8.48 24.13
CA ASP A 323 14.69 7.35 24.97
C ASP A 323 13.44 6.70 25.57
N VAL A 324 13.09 5.51 25.09
CA VAL A 324 11.87 4.83 25.51
C VAL A 324 12.07 3.34 25.68
N VAL A 325 11.53 2.79 26.76
CA VAL A 325 11.43 1.35 26.97
C VAL A 325 10.03 0.88 26.55
N ILE A 326 9.96 0.05 25.51
CA ILE A 326 8.70 -0.47 24.97
C ILE A 326 8.61 -1.97 25.29
N GLU A 327 7.51 -2.40 25.89
CA GLU A 327 7.14 -3.81 25.96
C GLU A 327 6.18 -4.15 24.82
N VAL A 328 6.65 -4.95 23.88
CA VAL A 328 5.90 -5.39 22.71
C VAL A 328 5.25 -6.73 23.02
N VAL A 329 3.92 -6.78 22.93
CA VAL A 329 3.11 -7.99 23.14
C VAL A 329 2.88 -8.68 21.81
N ASP A 330 3.45 -9.87 21.63
CA ASP A 330 3.28 -10.70 20.44
C ASP A 330 2.13 -11.71 20.64
N PRO A 331 1.11 -11.76 19.76
CA PRO A 331 0.00 -12.71 19.85
C PRO A 331 0.35 -14.17 19.44
N GLU A 332 1.55 -14.43 18.92
CA GLU A 332 2.00 -15.77 18.52
C GLU A 332 2.61 -16.60 19.66
N PRO A 333 2.57 -17.94 19.57
CA PRO A 333 3.30 -18.79 20.52
C PRO A 333 4.81 -18.56 20.38
N GLY A 334 5.41 -17.95 21.41
CA GLY A 334 6.81 -17.52 21.49
C GLY A 334 7.10 -16.95 22.89
N PRO A 335 8.07 -16.04 23.10
CA PRO A 335 8.27 -15.41 24.41
C PRO A 335 7.05 -14.60 24.87
N GLY A 336 6.10 -14.29 23.97
CA GLY A 336 4.82 -13.63 24.25
C GLY A 336 4.93 -12.14 24.55
N ARG A 337 6.07 -11.70 25.08
CA ARG A 337 6.41 -10.30 25.32
C ARG A 337 7.91 -10.08 25.10
N THR A 338 8.26 -8.99 24.42
CA THR A 338 9.65 -8.56 24.22
C THR A 338 9.80 -7.13 24.71
N ARG A 339 10.68 -6.91 25.69
CA ARG A 339 10.97 -5.57 26.19
C ARG A 339 12.25 -5.03 25.58
N ILE A 340 12.14 -3.88 24.93
CA ILE A 340 13.25 -3.21 24.24
C ILE A 340 13.47 -1.82 24.83
N HIS A 341 14.72 -1.40 24.88
CA HIS A 341 15.10 0.00 25.09
C HIS A 341 15.53 0.55 23.74
N LEU A 342 14.88 1.61 23.30
CA LEU A 342 15.19 2.34 22.08
C LEU A 342 15.75 3.71 22.47
N GLU A 343 17.01 3.94 22.14
CA GLU A 343 17.64 5.25 22.12
C GLU A 343 17.86 5.63 20.66
N ALA A 344 17.22 6.69 20.21
CA ALA A 344 17.24 7.08 18.81
C ALA A 344 17.35 8.58 18.65
N GLY A 345 17.92 9.01 17.53
CA GLY A 345 18.02 10.41 17.13
C GLY A 345 18.45 10.57 15.67
N PRO A 346 18.61 11.82 15.20
CA PRO A 346 19.08 12.10 13.85
C PRO A 346 20.44 11.48 13.51
N ASP A 347 21.28 11.24 14.53
CA ASP A 347 22.64 10.71 14.38
C ASP A 347 22.71 9.18 14.40
N GLY A 348 21.60 8.50 14.70
CA GLY A 348 21.55 7.03 14.74
C GLY A 348 20.55 6.48 15.77
N ALA A 349 20.45 5.15 15.82
CA ALA A 349 19.61 4.46 16.77
C ALA A 349 20.29 3.21 17.33
N ALA A 350 20.11 3.00 18.63
CA ALA A 350 20.46 1.78 19.33
C ALA A 350 19.18 1.18 19.91
N CYS A 351 18.95 -0.11 19.62
CA CYS A 351 17.82 -0.84 20.17
C CYS A 351 18.28 -2.21 20.63
N ALA A 352 17.99 -2.55 21.89
CA ALA A 352 18.35 -3.82 22.49
C ALA A 352 17.28 -4.29 23.47
N THR A 353 17.22 -5.60 23.72
CA THR A 353 16.39 -6.14 24.79
C THR A 353 16.86 -5.63 26.15
N THR A 354 15.93 -5.34 27.06
CA THR A 354 16.25 -4.79 28.38
C THR A 354 15.40 -5.38 29.49
N THR A 355 15.90 -5.29 30.73
CA THR A 355 15.16 -5.63 31.95
C THR A 355 14.60 -4.40 32.67
N ARG A 356 14.91 -3.18 32.21
CA ARG A 356 14.31 -1.91 32.71
C ARG A 356 12.77 -2.02 32.72
N ALA A 357 12.09 -1.32 33.63
CA ALA A 357 10.62 -1.26 33.57
C ALA A 357 10.17 -0.58 32.25
N PRO A 358 9.07 -1.03 31.62
CA PRO A 358 8.58 -0.41 30.40
C PRO A 358 7.99 0.96 30.69
N ASP A 359 8.17 1.89 29.75
CA ASP A 359 7.46 3.16 29.70
C ASP A 359 6.10 3.00 29.01
N LEU A 360 6.04 2.11 28.02
CA LEU A 360 4.87 1.85 27.17
C LEU A 360 4.75 0.36 26.88
N THR A 361 3.52 -0.18 26.95
CA THR A 361 3.20 -1.54 26.49
C THR A 361 2.17 -1.47 25.36
N LEU A 362 2.45 -2.17 24.26
CA LEU A 362 1.61 -2.18 23.06
C LEU A 362 1.67 -3.52 22.33
N HIS A 363 0.73 -3.76 21.42
CA HIS A 363 0.73 -4.95 20.58
C HIS A 363 1.65 -4.80 19.36
N ALA A 364 2.28 -5.92 18.96
CA ALA A 364 3.25 -5.97 17.86
C ALA A 364 2.71 -5.40 16.53
N ASP A 365 1.44 -5.61 16.23
CA ASP A 365 0.81 -5.09 15.01
C ASP A 365 0.73 -3.57 14.98
N ALA A 366 0.55 -2.91 16.13
CA ALA A 366 0.56 -1.45 16.18
C ALA A 366 1.95 -0.89 15.89
N LEU A 367 3.00 -1.57 16.37
CA LEU A 367 4.39 -1.25 16.05
C LEU A 367 4.70 -1.51 14.57
N GLY A 368 4.24 -2.63 14.02
CA GLY A 368 4.35 -2.95 12.59
C GLY A 368 3.71 -1.88 11.70
N ALA A 369 2.52 -1.40 12.07
CA ALA A 369 1.85 -0.33 11.34
C ALA A 369 2.64 0.99 11.34
N ALA A 370 3.20 1.37 12.50
CA ALA A 370 3.94 2.62 12.65
C ALA A 370 5.39 2.56 12.14
N TYR A 371 5.93 1.37 11.90
CA TYR A 371 7.37 1.14 11.66
C TYR A 371 7.93 1.92 10.47
N LEU A 372 7.16 2.09 9.39
CA LEU A 372 7.59 2.82 8.19
C LEU A 372 7.31 4.33 8.26
N GLY A 373 6.71 4.82 9.35
CA GLY A 373 6.47 6.24 9.62
C GLY A 373 5.17 6.84 9.04
N GLY A 374 4.45 6.09 8.19
CA GLY A 374 3.20 6.53 7.56
C GLY A 374 1.96 6.46 8.47
N THR A 375 1.95 5.53 9.42
CA THR A 375 0.83 5.37 10.36
C THR A 375 1.23 5.94 11.71
N ALA A 376 0.42 6.86 12.26
CA ALA A 376 0.60 7.33 13.62
C ALA A 376 0.41 6.17 14.62
N LEU A 377 1.45 5.85 15.40
CA LEU A 377 1.40 4.82 16.44
C LEU A 377 0.20 5.01 17.37
N ARG A 378 -0.09 6.26 17.75
CA ARG A 378 -1.25 6.60 18.57
C ARG A 378 -2.55 6.08 17.96
N GLN A 379 -2.73 6.19 16.64
CA GLN A 379 -3.94 5.69 15.98
C GLN A 379 -3.96 4.16 15.91
N ALA A 380 -2.80 3.54 15.75
CA ALA A 380 -2.68 2.08 15.67
C ALA A 380 -2.97 1.38 17.01
N VAL A 381 -2.62 1.98 18.16
CA VAL A 381 -2.84 1.36 19.47
C VAL A 381 -4.26 1.51 20.02
N LEU A 382 -4.99 2.59 19.67
CA LEU A 382 -6.31 2.90 20.24
C LEU A 382 -7.35 1.76 20.12
N PRO A 383 -7.47 1.04 18.99
CA PRO A 383 -8.48 -0.01 18.84
C PRO A 383 -8.20 -1.27 19.67
N ARG A 384 -6.94 -1.53 20.02
CA ARG A 384 -6.50 -2.76 20.72
C ARG A 384 -6.15 -2.53 22.19
N GLY A 385 -5.90 -1.28 22.57
CA GLY A 385 -5.44 -0.90 23.89
C GLY A 385 -3.91 -0.82 23.97
N PHE A 386 -3.45 -0.07 24.96
CA PHE A 386 -2.05 0.10 25.34
C PHE A 386 -1.99 0.41 26.83
N GLU A 387 -0.83 0.22 27.45
CA GLU A 387 -0.57 0.64 28.83
C GLU A 387 0.56 1.66 28.82
N GLU A 388 0.27 2.88 29.28
CA GLU A 388 1.28 3.93 29.46
C GLU A 388 1.72 3.93 30.93
N HIS A 389 2.96 3.52 31.17
CA HIS A 389 3.54 3.42 32.52
C HIS A 389 4.29 4.70 32.91
N ARG A 390 4.86 5.39 31.92
CA ARG A 390 5.42 6.75 32.06
C ARG A 390 4.52 7.74 31.33
N PRO A 391 3.97 8.78 32.00
CA PRO A 391 3.15 9.79 31.35
C PRO A 391 3.84 10.40 30.12
N GLY A 392 3.15 10.37 28.97
CA GLY A 392 3.66 10.92 27.71
C GLY A 392 4.52 9.95 26.88
N ALA A 393 4.78 8.72 27.33
CA ALA A 393 5.56 7.75 26.58
C ALA A 393 4.94 7.38 25.22
N LEU A 394 3.61 7.32 25.11
CA LEU A 394 2.95 7.09 23.82
C LEU A 394 3.18 8.28 22.87
N ALA A 395 3.10 9.51 23.37
CA ALA A 395 3.32 10.70 22.56
C ALA A 395 4.78 10.79 22.08
N GLU A 396 5.73 10.43 22.95
CA GLU A 396 7.15 10.34 22.60
C GLU A 396 7.40 9.27 21.53
N ALA A 397 6.91 8.03 21.74
CA ALA A 397 7.09 6.94 20.78
C ALA A 397 6.39 7.23 19.42
N ASP A 398 5.20 7.84 19.44
CA ASP A 398 4.49 8.27 18.23
C ASP A 398 5.26 9.36 17.47
N ALA A 399 5.83 10.34 18.16
CA ALA A 399 6.65 11.37 17.54
C ALA A 399 7.96 10.79 16.97
N LEU A 400 8.54 9.82 17.65
CA LEU A 400 9.79 9.16 17.26
C LEU A 400 9.60 8.35 15.97
N LEU A 401 8.52 7.56 15.86
CA LEU A 401 8.31 6.67 14.71
C LEU A 401 7.85 7.38 13.43
N ARG A 402 7.25 8.57 13.52
CA ARG A 402 6.77 9.34 12.36
C ARG A 402 7.90 9.81 11.45
N THR A 403 7.60 9.92 10.17
CA THR A 403 8.47 10.51 9.15
C THR A 403 7.75 11.65 8.42
N LEU A 404 8.52 12.56 7.83
CA LEU A 404 8.01 13.64 6.99
C LEU A 404 7.31 13.08 5.74
N ASP A 405 8.00 12.16 5.06
CA ASP A 405 7.50 11.54 3.83
C ASP A 405 6.74 10.26 4.14
N PRO A 406 5.53 10.08 3.57
CA PRO A 406 4.76 8.86 3.76
C PRO A 406 5.38 7.70 2.95
N PRO A 407 5.42 6.48 3.52
CA PRO A 407 5.95 5.32 2.84
C PRO A 407 5.03 4.87 1.69
N ARG A 408 5.63 4.18 0.71
CA ARG A 408 4.93 3.66 -0.48
C ARG A 408 5.52 2.32 -0.86
N CYS A 409 4.72 1.43 -1.44
CA CYS A 409 5.20 0.19 -2.05
C CYS A 409 4.60 0.03 -3.45
N HIS A 410 5.43 0.06 -4.50
CA HIS A 410 5.00 -0.13 -5.88
C HIS A 410 5.06 -1.60 -6.33
N THR A 411 5.28 -2.52 -5.39
CA THR A 411 5.37 -3.94 -5.69
C THR A 411 4.26 -4.67 -4.97
N PHE A 412 3.23 -5.01 -5.72
CA PHE A 412 2.23 -5.95 -5.26
C PHE A 412 2.71 -7.38 -5.46
N PHE A 413 2.38 -8.23 -4.50
CA PHE A 413 2.80 -9.62 -4.53
C PHE A 413 1.85 -10.60 -3.84
N GLY A 414 0.63 -10.13 -3.54
CA GLY A 414 -0.46 -10.99 -3.09
C GLY A 414 -0.95 -11.94 -4.20
N ALA A 415 -2.04 -12.66 -3.91
CA ALA A 415 -2.72 -13.43 -4.94
C ALA A 415 -3.29 -12.49 -6.02
N PRO A 416 -3.29 -12.89 -7.30
CA PRO A 416 -3.89 -12.09 -8.35
C PRO A 416 -5.38 -11.86 -8.04
N SER A 417 -5.81 -10.59 -8.04
CA SER A 417 -7.23 -10.25 -7.98
C SER A 417 -7.84 -10.43 -9.37
N PRO A 418 -9.00 -11.10 -9.51
CA PRO A 418 -9.64 -11.31 -10.82
C PRO A 418 -9.95 -10.00 -11.57
N ASP A 419 -10.06 -8.86 -10.86
CA ASP A 419 -10.36 -7.55 -11.48
C ASP A 419 -9.18 -6.93 -12.24
N THR A 420 -7.95 -7.42 -12.03
CA THR A 420 -6.79 -6.97 -12.83
C THR A 420 -6.77 -7.53 -14.26
N ALA A 421 -7.73 -8.42 -14.60
CA ALA A 421 -7.88 -8.96 -15.94
C ALA A 421 -8.99 -8.24 -16.72
N GLY A 422 -8.70 -7.04 -17.25
CA GLY A 422 -9.30 -6.50 -18.49
C GLY A 422 -10.83 -6.56 -18.67
N GLY A 423 -11.63 -6.64 -17.62
CA GLY A 423 -13.09 -6.66 -17.67
C GLY A 423 -13.69 -5.29 -17.35
N PRO A 424 -14.87 -4.93 -17.90
CA PRO A 424 -15.49 -3.65 -17.59
C PRO A 424 -15.84 -3.59 -16.10
N SER A 425 -15.26 -2.62 -15.39
CA SER A 425 -15.63 -2.30 -14.02
C SER A 425 -17.06 -1.77 -14.00
N VAL A 426 -18.01 -2.61 -13.57
CA VAL A 426 -19.34 -2.13 -13.19
C VAL A 426 -19.31 -1.90 -11.68
N SER A 427 -18.78 -0.76 -11.27
CA SER A 427 -18.88 -0.27 -9.89
C SER A 427 -20.32 0.22 -9.62
N GLY A 428 -21.20 -0.71 -9.25
CA GLY A 428 -22.45 -0.37 -8.57
C GLY A 428 -22.18 0.00 -7.11
N PRO A 429 -22.99 0.89 -6.49
CA PRO A 429 -22.75 1.33 -5.12
C PRO A 429 -22.82 0.15 -4.15
N SER A 430 -21.74 -0.05 -3.39
CA SER A 430 -21.64 -1.01 -2.30
C SER A 430 -22.82 -0.86 -1.34
N ARG A 431 -23.72 -1.85 -1.34
CA ARG A 431 -24.80 -1.93 -0.35
C ARG A 431 -24.18 -2.36 0.98
N ALA A 432 -24.23 -1.45 1.95
CA ALA A 432 -23.89 -1.69 3.34
C ALA A 432 -24.53 -3.00 3.86
N SER A 433 -23.71 -3.89 4.41
CA SER A 433 -24.19 -5.07 5.13
C SER A 433 -24.72 -4.69 6.51
N PRO A 434 -25.86 -5.26 6.98
CA PRO A 434 -26.51 -4.86 8.21
C PRO A 434 -25.81 -5.45 9.45
N SER A 435 -25.69 -4.63 10.51
CA SER A 435 -25.16 -4.99 11.83
C SER A 435 -25.92 -6.15 12.51
N PRO A 436 -25.24 -6.98 13.34
CA PRO A 436 -25.89 -8.10 14.02
C PRO A 436 -26.67 -7.64 15.25
N ARG A 437 -27.99 -7.88 15.26
CA ARG A 437 -28.84 -7.63 16.44
C ARG A 437 -28.67 -8.72 17.50
N ARG A 438 -28.52 -8.25 18.74
CA ARG A 438 -28.54 -8.96 20.02
C ARG A 438 -29.68 -9.97 20.17
N ARG A 439 -29.34 -11.10 20.80
CA ARG A 439 -30.23 -12.12 21.38
C ARG A 439 -30.84 -11.65 22.72
N GLN A 440 -31.93 -12.33 23.10
CA GLN A 440 -32.76 -12.28 24.34
C GLN A 440 -33.97 -11.34 24.25
N LYS A 441 -35.22 -11.74 24.56
CA LYS A 441 -35.69 -12.65 25.62
C LYS A 441 -37.09 -13.23 25.27
N ARG A 442 -37.36 -14.39 25.89
CA ARG A 442 -38.60 -15.18 26.01
C ARG A 442 -39.92 -14.38 26.02
N THR A 443 -40.94 -14.91 25.36
CA THR A 443 -42.36 -14.61 25.63
C THR A 443 -43.13 -15.90 25.91
N ARG A 444 -43.93 -15.88 26.99
CA ARG A 444 -45.10 -16.75 27.21
C ARG A 444 -46.36 -15.87 27.22
N PRO A 445 -47.55 -16.40 26.92
CA PRO A 445 -48.63 -15.65 26.28
C PRO A 445 -49.82 -15.33 27.21
N ARG A 446 -50.64 -14.33 26.82
CA ARG A 446 -52.06 -14.04 27.18
C ARG A 446 -52.34 -12.56 26.82
N SER A 447 -53.52 -12.04 26.52
CA SER A 447 -54.81 -12.52 26.01
C SER A 447 -55.65 -11.24 25.76
N SER A 448 -56.32 -11.17 24.61
CA SER A 448 -57.47 -10.36 24.16
C SER A 448 -58.22 -9.36 25.09
N ARG A 449 -58.80 -8.33 24.42
CA ARG A 449 -59.93 -7.39 24.74
C ARG A 449 -59.49 -6.00 25.25
N ARG A 450 -60.06 -4.84 24.88
CA ARG A 450 -61.29 -4.43 24.15
C ARG A 450 -61.21 -2.92 23.75
N ARG A 451 -61.94 -2.55 22.68
CA ARG A 451 -62.58 -1.26 22.22
C ARG A 451 -62.49 0.00 23.15
N GLY A 452 -62.46 1.27 22.72
CA GLY A 452 -62.74 1.99 21.45
C GLY A 452 -62.42 3.54 21.57
N PRO A 453 -62.78 4.41 20.59
CA PRO A 453 -62.36 5.83 20.46
C PRO A 453 -63.51 6.87 20.61
N PRO A 454 -63.42 8.17 20.20
CA PRO A 454 -62.50 9.32 20.44
C PRO A 454 -63.27 10.54 21.06
N PRO A 455 -62.82 11.83 21.01
CA PRO A 455 -63.15 12.72 19.84
C PRO A 455 -62.17 13.90 19.53
N ARG A 456 -62.49 14.64 18.45
CA ARG A 456 -61.84 15.84 17.83
C ARG A 456 -62.44 17.19 18.28
N ARG A 457 -61.67 18.29 18.16
CA ARG A 457 -61.99 19.69 17.68
C ARG A 457 -60.94 20.67 18.26
N ALA A 458 -60.52 21.82 17.71
CA ALA A 458 -60.72 22.57 16.46
C ALA A 458 -59.61 23.67 16.36
N LEU A 459 -59.31 24.15 15.15
CA LEU A 459 -58.60 25.43 14.80
C LEU A 459 -59.63 26.60 14.77
N PRO A 460 -59.35 27.91 14.45
CA PRO A 460 -58.25 28.50 13.66
C PRO A 460 -57.83 30.00 13.90
N GLY A 461 -56.89 30.49 13.06
CA GLY A 461 -56.80 31.89 12.56
C GLY A 461 -55.68 32.76 13.14
N GLN A 462 -55.02 33.73 12.48
CA GLN A 462 -54.82 34.20 11.08
C GLN A 462 -53.92 35.47 11.15
N GLY A 463 -53.20 35.83 10.06
CA GLY A 463 -52.65 37.19 9.80
C GLY A 463 -51.11 37.32 9.92
N ARG A 464 -50.22 37.39 8.89
CA ARG A 464 -50.00 38.15 7.63
C ARG A 464 -49.31 39.54 7.74
N ARG A 465 -48.15 39.64 7.03
CA ARG A 465 -47.50 40.79 6.31
C ARG A 465 -46.83 41.88 7.18
N GLY A 466 -45.76 42.58 6.80
CA GLY A 466 -44.89 42.71 5.60
C GLY A 466 -43.71 43.65 5.99
N ALA A 467 -42.47 43.44 5.51
CA ALA A 467 -41.82 44.08 4.35
C ALA A 467 -41.19 45.49 4.57
N GLN A 468 -39.92 45.60 4.12
CA GLN A 468 -39.16 46.77 3.58
C GLN A 468 -38.07 47.50 4.43
N ASP A 469 -36.87 47.49 3.81
CA ASP A 469 -35.63 48.31 3.91
C ASP A 469 -35.88 49.82 3.55
N PRO A 470 -34.92 50.80 3.47
CA PRO A 470 -33.44 50.79 3.60
C PRO A 470 -32.78 52.04 4.29
N ALA A 471 -31.43 52.09 4.32
CA ALA A 471 -30.56 53.22 3.88
C ALA A 471 -29.41 53.76 4.81
N ARG A 472 -28.26 54.03 4.16
CA ARG A 472 -27.16 55.03 4.37
C ARG A 472 -25.95 54.75 5.30
N GLY A 473 -24.73 54.84 4.70
CA GLY A 473 -23.38 54.86 5.34
C GLY A 473 -22.96 56.25 5.91
N PRO A 474 -21.65 56.59 6.17
CA PRO A 474 -20.49 56.36 5.28
C PRO A 474 -19.07 56.14 5.91
N ARG A 475 -18.10 55.78 5.03
CA ARG A 475 -16.65 56.13 4.95
C ARG A 475 -15.68 55.94 6.15
N SER A 476 -14.59 55.18 5.92
CA SER A 476 -13.21 55.74 5.92
C SER A 476 -12.20 54.81 5.22
N ARG A 477 -11.28 55.43 4.47
CA ARG A 477 -10.19 54.83 3.69
C ARG A 477 -8.90 54.84 4.52
N ARG A 478 -8.08 53.77 4.46
CA ARG A 478 -6.63 53.86 4.73
C ARG A 478 -5.84 53.34 3.54
N ARG A 479 -5.04 54.24 2.97
CA ARG A 479 -4.03 54.00 1.93
C ARG A 479 -2.78 53.38 2.55
N VAL A 480 -2.18 52.40 1.88
CA VAL A 480 -0.82 51.89 2.12
C VAL A 480 0.08 52.43 1.00
N PRO A 481 1.25 53.02 1.28
CA PRO A 481 2.15 53.53 0.25
C PRO A 481 3.17 52.48 -0.25
N PRO A 482 3.68 52.61 -1.49
CA PRO A 482 4.64 51.67 -2.07
C PRO A 482 6.10 52.01 -1.71
N ARG A 483 6.92 51.00 -1.44
CA ARG A 483 8.38 51.14 -1.35
C ARG A 483 9.03 50.95 -2.73
N ARG A 484 9.62 52.03 -3.27
CA ARG A 484 10.63 51.99 -4.34
C ARG A 484 12.02 51.82 -3.73
N ARG A 485 12.87 50.99 -4.33
CA ARG A 485 14.35 51.08 -4.26
C ARG A 485 14.90 51.48 -5.65
N PRO A 486 15.95 52.29 -5.74
CA PRO A 486 16.50 52.73 -7.02
C PRO A 486 17.69 51.86 -7.49
N GLY A 487 17.83 51.73 -8.82
CA GLY A 487 19.05 52.15 -9.52
C GLY A 487 20.21 51.16 -9.71
N ARG A 488 20.32 50.64 -10.94
CA ARG A 488 21.51 50.05 -11.58
C ARG A 488 22.76 50.94 -11.49
N ARG A 489 23.95 50.31 -11.43
CA ARG A 489 25.17 50.76 -12.13
C ARG A 489 25.86 49.57 -12.78
N SER A 490 26.54 49.86 -13.88
CA SER A 490 27.08 48.93 -14.89
C SER A 490 28.60 49.08 -15.02
N ARG A 491 29.30 47.94 -15.25
CA ARG A 491 30.57 47.72 -16.00
C ARG A 491 31.91 48.28 -15.45
N PRO A 492 33.12 47.82 -15.91
CA PRO A 492 33.46 46.84 -16.98
C PRO A 492 34.47 45.73 -16.59
N ALA A 493 34.85 44.93 -17.61
CA ALA A 493 35.80 43.82 -17.70
C ALA A 493 37.26 44.12 -17.32
N ASP A 494 38.06 43.09 -16.96
CA ASP A 494 39.21 42.67 -17.78
C ASP A 494 39.80 41.28 -17.44
N ARG A 495 40.43 40.71 -18.48
CA ARG A 495 41.26 39.52 -18.77
C ARG A 495 41.93 38.67 -17.65
N GLY A 496 42.10 37.37 -17.96
CA GLY A 496 43.26 36.58 -17.51
C GLY A 496 43.15 35.04 -17.55
N GLN A 497 43.20 34.43 -18.74
CA GLN A 497 43.79 33.07 -18.95
C GLN A 497 45.29 33.26 -19.33
N PRO A 498 46.14 32.23 -19.52
CA PRO A 498 46.10 30.80 -19.14
C PRO A 498 47.46 30.28 -18.57
N THR A 499 47.55 29.02 -18.10
CA THR A 499 48.50 27.96 -18.60
C THR A 499 48.60 26.71 -17.71
N GLN A 500 48.36 25.56 -18.37
CA GLN A 500 49.03 24.24 -18.30
C GLN A 500 49.76 23.79 -17.02
N ARG A 501 49.36 22.62 -16.49
CA ARG A 501 50.05 21.33 -16.71
C ARG A 501 49.13 20.15 -16.45
#